data_AF-A0A139Y0Y9-F1
#
_entry.id   AF-A0A139Y0Y9-F1
#
_cell.length_a   1.000
_cell.length_b   1.000
_cell.length_c   1.000
_cell.angle_alpha   90.00
_cell.angle_beta   90.00
_cell.angle_gamma   90.00
#
_symmetry.space_group_name_H-M   'P 1'
#
loop_
_entity.id
_entity.type
_entity.pdbx_description
1 polymer ?
#
loop_
_entity_poly.entity_id
_entity_poly.type
_entity_poly.pdbx_seq_one_letter_code
_entity_poly.pdbx_strand_id
1 'polypeptide(L)'
;MHLSSPPRPAALASAVTPGDQRRDSASDGVSSSEKEAERREGKQATYSNERSADRMLERFSELWGDSGGLQGYLPSDCGAEERQHGEADPEEDEEGDFSRYCRAFYREQERQQQRLLQGPVDELERLRRPLEEVLEGVSQMERDGARLQTSKEEVRRCTAGVHRACRHLLQEQSQLQHVIEMIQNRLAYYTRYEGLRQLLESPRLLLTPASSSSSSSASSNSSSGSSSSSTSPNSLAPSTSVVSSPVSTFSGSGGTLDVPGLSRALAFIDEAEQFFSVHPEYAEASSYLWKYELLGTRARAVVRSAVVQTLEACQANVEKRLRERREAAVARRSSSFAADAQRDSSSEKEAREREPEPAFDPALFHVSFRVAGAPLKPLTTLLVERQRQGNPEAYASAIDQLEAMFVGTRLRLMLPPLKEELHRVLLAHATLADATRHIARYGVSICEMELRTFYVFFPRRRQKEALRTLLEAIGNCAYDCMRPPALACDSVEQL
;
A
#
# COMPACT_ATOMS: atom_id res chain seq x y z
N MET A 1 -33.75 23.81 38.06
CA MET A 1 -32.33 23.95 38.41
C MET A 1 -31.65 22.66 37.97
N HIS A 2 -30.70 22.55 37.04
CA HIS A 2 -29.78 23.46 36.39
C HIS A 2 -29.66 23.08 34.90
N LEU A 3 -29.55 24.08 34.04
CA LEU A 3 -29.17 23.96 32.62
C LEU A 3 -27.64 23.98 32.53
N SER A 4 -27.04 23.08 31.73
CA SER A 4 -25.62 23.14 31.39
C SER A 4 -25.48 23.31 29.86
N SER A 5 -24.99 24.48 29.47
CA SER A 5 -24.58 24.84 28.11
C SER A 5 -23.14 24.38 27.82
N PRO A 6 -22.73 24.27 26.54
CA PRO A 6 -21.40 23.81 26.13
C PRO A 6 -20.35 24.94 26.07
N PRO A 7 -19.03 24.62 26.06
CA PRO A 7 -17.99 25.64 26.10
C PRO A 7 -17.61 26.18 24.69
N ARG A 8 -17.31 27.49 24.66
CA ARG A 8 -16.67 28.22 23.56
C ARG A 8 -15.15 27.98 23.52
N PRO A 9 -14.49 28.07 22.36
CA PRO A 9 -13.03 27.97 22.24
C PRO A 9 -12.33 29.30 22.54
N ALA A 10 -11.15 29.19 23.14
CA ALA A 10 -10.26 30.28 23.51
C ALA A 10 -9.48 30.84 22.32
N ALA A 11 -9.40 32.16 22.27
CA ALA A 11 -8.47 32.92 21.43
C ALA A 11 -7.08 32.94 22.10
N LEU A 12 -6.02 32.76 21.31
CA LEU A 12 -4.67 33.19 21.69
C LEU A 12 -3.96 33.73 20.46
N ALA A 13 -3.50 34.97 20.60
CA ALA A 13 -2.79 35.74 19.60
C ALA A 13 -1.27 35.54 19.71
N SER A 14 -0.64 35.53 18.54
CA SER A 14 0.67 36.13 18.17
C SER A 14 1.93 35.87 19.01
N ALA A 15 2.95 35.30 18.36
CA ALA A 15 4.33 35.75 18.51
C ALA A 15 5.08 35.61 17.16
N VAL A 16 5.87 36.63 16.84
CA VAL A 16 6.49 36.94 15.55
C VAL A 16 7.99 36.59 15.56
N THR A 17 8.57 36.43 14.35
CA THR A 17 9.95 36.76 13.89
C THR A 17 10.89 35.55 13.57
N PRO A 18 11.98 35.72 12.78
CA PRO A 18 11.98 35.62 11.31
C PRO A 18 13.19 34.80 10.75
N GLY A 19 13.26 34.59 9.42
CA GLY A 19 14.46 34.04 8.74
C GLY A 19 14.09 33.29 7.45
N ASP A 20 14.01 33.93 6.29
CA ASP A 20 15.08 34.25 5.32
C ASP A 20 15.35 33.13 4.28
N GLN A 21 14.92 33.40 3.05
CA GLN A 21 15.54 33.10 1.74
C GLN A 21 15.84 31.66 1.27
N ARG A 22 15.10 31.24 0.22
CA ARG A 22 15.54 30.94 -1.19
C ARG A 22 15.00 29.62 -1.79
N ARG A 23 14.38 29.77 -3.00
CA ARG A 23 14.40 28.89 -4.21
C ARG A 23 13.79 27.48 -4.09
N ASP A 24 12.95 26.93 -4.97
CA ASP A 24 12.58 27.08 -6.40
C ASP A 24 11.08 26.65 -6.56
N SER A 25 10.18 27.31 -7.33
CA SER A 25 9.86 27.13 -8.77
C SER A 25 9.74 25.65 -9.21
N ALA A 26 8.69 25.08 -9.80
CA ALA A 26 7.57 25.50 -10.66
C ALA A 26 6.43 24.45 -10.52
N SER A 27 5.15 24.67 -10.82
CA SER A 27 4.59 24.87 -12.16
C SER A 27 3.10 25.25 -12.08
N ASP A 28 2.72 26.38 -12.64
CA ASP A 28 1.37 26.60 -13.18
C ASP A 28 1.52 27.49 -14.41
N GLY A 29 1.61 26.83 -15.56
CA GLY A 29 1.69 27.45 -16.86
C GLY A 29 0.30 27.52 -17.47
N VAL A 30 -0.36 28.67 -17.36
CA VAL A 30 -1.32 29.14 -18.37
C VAL A 30 -1.21 30.67 -18.46
N SER A 31 -0.57 31.10 -19.55
CA SER A 31 -0.82 32.36 -20.28
C SER A 31 -0.67 33.69 -19.53
N SER A 32 0.57 34.02 -19.17
CA SER A 32 1.00 35.42 -19.03
C SER A 32 1.27 36.07 -20.40
N SER A 33 1.44 35.29 -21.47
CA SER A 33 1.72 35.82 -22.81
C SER A 33 0.48 36.38 -23.52
N GLU A 34 -0.72 35.81 -23.35
CA GLU A 34 -1.93 36.39 -23.97
C GLU A 34 -2.35 37.70 -23.29
N LYS A 35 -2.22 37.78 -21.96
CA LYS A 35 -2.50 39.02 -21.22
C LYS A 35 -1.51 40.15 -21.52
N GLU A 36 -0.25 39.83 -21.85
CA GLU A 36 0.71 40.83 -22.31
C GLU A 36 0.53 41.20 -23.79
N ALA A 37 0.10 40.27 -24.64
CA ALA A 37 -0.22 40.56 -26.04
C ALA A 37 -1.43 41.50 -26.16
N GLU A 38 -2.51 41.24 -25.43
CA GLU A 38 -3.69 42.13 -25.39
C GLU A 38 -3.35 43.52 -24.82
N ARG A 39 -2.45 43.60 -23.82
CA ARG A 39 -1.99 44.89 -23.27
C ARG A 39 -1.08 45.67 -24.23
N ARG A 40 -0.33 44.99 -25.10
CA ARG A 40 0.52 45.63 -26.11
C ARG A 40 -0.31 46.11 -27.30
N GLU A 41 -1.29 45.34 -27.76
CA GLU A 41 -2.19 45.75 -28.84
C GLU A 41 -3.09 46.94 -28.44
N GLY A 42 -3.63 46.94 -27.21
CA GLY A 42 -4.41 48.09 -26.71
C GLY A 42 -3.60 49.39 -26.57
N LYS A 43 -2.30 49.29 -26.29
CA LYS A 43 -1.39 50.46 -26.25
C LYS A 43 -0.95 50.93 -27.63
N GLN A 44 -0.88 50.02 -28.61
CA GLN A 44 -0.48 50.35 -29.97
C GLN A 44 -1.64 50.99 -30.75
N ALA A 45 -2.89 50.56 -30.49
CA ALA A 45 -4.10 51.17 -31.06
C ALA A 45 -4.40 52.57 -30.50
N THR A 46 -4.07 52.83 -29.23
CA THR A 46 -4.20 54.18 -28.62
C THR A 46 -3.17 55.16 -29.20
N TYR A 47 -1.91 54.72 -29.37
CA TYR A 47 -0.85 55.55 -29.96
C TYR A 47 -1.06 55.93 -31.42
N SER A 48 -1.69 55.07 -32.23
CA SER A 48 -2.00 55.37 -33.63
C SER A 48 -3.21 56.30 -33.79
N ASN A 49 -4.16 56.27 -32.85
CA ASN A 49 -5.31 57.17 -32.84
C ASN A 49 -4.91 58.59 -32.42
N GLU A 50 -4.00 58.73 -31.44
CA GLU A 50 -3.44 60.04 -31.02
C GLU A 50 -2.73 60.76 -32.18
N ARG A 51 -1.90 60.05 -32.97
CA ARG A 51 -1.26 60.62 -34.16
C ARG A 51 -2.22 61.04 -35.27
N SER A 52 -3.40 60.43 -35.34
CA SER A 52 -4.45 60.80 -36.30
C SER A 52 -5.19 62.06 -35.85
N ALA A 53 -5.45 62.18 -34.53
CA ALA A 53 -6.02 63.37 -33.91
C ALA A 53 -5.09 64.59 -34.02
N ASP A 54 -3.80 64.42 -33.73
CA ASP A 54 -2.79 65.49 -33.84
C ASP A 54 -2.66 66.01 -35.28
N ARG A 55 -2.68 65.10 -36.28
CA ARG A 55 -2.67 65.49 -37.70
C ARG A 55 -3.94 66.20 -38.14
N MET A 56 -5.09 65.86 -37.57
CA MET A 56 -6.33 66.60 -37.82
C MET A 56 -6.28 67.98 -37.19
N LEU A 57 -5.73 68.11 -35.98
CA LEU A 57 -5.55 69.39 -35.29
C LEU A 57 -4.55 70.30 -36.02
N GLU A 58 -3.44 69.77 -36.52
CA GLU A 58 -2.50 70.52 -37.37
C GLU A 58 -3.18 71.03 -38.64
N ARG A 59 -3.91 70.17 -39.34
CA ARG A 59 -4.61 70.53 -40.58
C ARG A 59 -5.74 71.55 -40.34
N PHE A 60 -6.39 71.49 -39.17
CA PHE A 60 -7.34 72.50 -38.71
C PHE A 60 -6.66 73.85 -38.45
N SER A 61 -5.50 73.83 -37.79
CA SER A 61 -4.74 75.05 -37.51
C SER A 61 -4.26 75.73 -38.80
N GLU A 62 -3.92 74.95 -39.83
CA GLU A 62 -3.55 75.47 -41.15
C GLU A 62 -4.75 76.08 -41.89
N LEU A 63 -5.91 75.41 -41.88
CA LEU A 63 -7.14 75.90 -42.53
C LEU A 63 -7.70 77.17 -41.89
N TRP A 64 -7.52 77.34 -40.57
CA TRP A 64 -7.98 78.50 -39.83
C TRP A 64 -6.92 79.61 -39.68
N GLY A 65 -5.64 79.30 -39.91
CA GLY A 65 -4.53 80.26 -39.77
C GLY A 65 -4.66 81.48 -40.67
N ASP A 66 -5.25 81.30 -41.86
CA ASP A 66 -5.47 82.37 -42.84
C ASP A 66 -6.69 83.27 -42.51
N SER A 67 -7.53 82.87 -41.55
CA SER A 67 -8.76 83.62 -41.19
C SER A 67 -8.51 84.87 -40.33
N GLY A 68 -7.25 85.14 -39.96
CA GLY A 68 -6.87 86.28 -39.11
C GLY A 68 -7.36 86.06 -37.68
N GLY A 69 -6.47 85.60 -36.80
CA GLY A 69 -6.80 85.27 -35.41
C GLY A 69 -7.61 86.35 -34.66
N LEU A 70 -8.24 85.94 -33.55
CA LEU A 70 -9.14 86.70 -32.67
C LEU A 70 -8.67 88.11 -32.21
N GLN A 71 -7.45 88.53 -32.55
CA GLN A 71 -6.86 89.83 -32.22
C GLN A 71 -7.40 91.00 -33.06
N GLY A 72 -8.10 90.75 -34.18
CA GLY A 72 -8.66 91.79 -35.05
C GLY A 72 -10.04 92.32 -34.65
N TYR A 73 -10.59 91.92 -33.50
CA TYR A 73 -12.03 91.99 -33.20
C TYR A 73 -12.44 93.00 -32.11
N LEU A 74 -11.59 93.98 -31.73
CA LEU A 74 -11.96 95.03 -30.78
C LEU A 74 -11.67 96.44 -31.36
N PRO A 75 -12.70 97.28 -31.59
CA PRO A 75 -12.49 98.71 -31.78
C PRO A 75 -11.93 99.31 -30.48
N SER A 76 -10.73 99.90 -30.51
CA SER A 76 -10.29 100.78 -29.42
C SER A 76 -11.04 102.10 -29.53
N ASP A 77 -11.75 102.43 -28.45
CA ASP A 77 -12.79 103.45 -28.33
C ASP A 77 -12.41 104.86 -28.82
N CYS A 78 -13.25 105.41 -29.71
CA CYS A 78 -13.37 106.85 -29.92
C CYS A 78 -14.27 107.42 -28.80
N GLY A 79 -13.77 108.44 -28.09
CA GLY A 79 -14.50 109.11 -27.01
C GLY A 79 -15.74 109.86 -27.49
N ALA A 80 -16.85 109.66 -26.79
CA ALA A 80 -18.09 110.44 -26.92
C ALA A 80 -18.40 111.11 -25.57
N GLU A 81 -18.33 112.45 -25.54
CA GLU A 81 -18.84 113.26 -24.44
C GLU A 81 -20.30 113.64 -24.70
N GLU A 82 -21.13 113.47 -23.67
CA GLU A 82 -22.53 113.90 -23.59
C GLU A 82 -22.64 115.42 -23.49
N ARG A 83 -23.66 116.02 -24.15
CA ARG A 83 -24.42 117.16 -23.60
C ARG A 83 -25.78 117.35 -24.28
N GLN A 84 -26.68 117.89 -23.47
CA GLN A 84 -28.14 117.82 -23.53
C GLN A 84 -28.81 118.94 -24.35
N HIS A 85 -30.12 118.73 -24.58
CA HIS A 85 -31.22 119.70 -24.81
C HIS A 85 -31.49 120.21 -26.24
N GLY A 86 -32.76 120.08 -26.65
CA GLY A 86 -33.40 120.96 -27.65
C GLY A 86 -34.35 120.27 -28.62
N GLU A 87 -35.66 120.45 -28.42
CA GLU A 87 -36.72 120.24 -29.42
C GLU A 87 -36.44 120.97 -30.75
N ALA A 88 -36.62 120.26 -31.87
CA ALA A 88 -37.35 120.68 -33.08
C ALA A 88 -36.98 119.74 -34.24
N ASP A 89 -37.97 119.04 -34.81
CA ASP A 89 -37.93 118.70 -36.24
C ASP A 89 -37.88 120.02 -37.03
N PRO A 90 -37.04 120.12 -38.07
CA PRO A 90 -37.42 119.50 -39.34
C PRO A 90 -36.27 118.85 -40.12
N GLU A 91 -36.69 117.89 -40.94
CA GLU A 91 -36.27 117.68 -42.33
C GLU A 91 -34.80 117.39 -42.64
N GLU A 92 -34.65 116.18 -43.18
CA GLU A 92 -33.83 115.82 -44.35
C GLU A 92 -32.31 116.08 -44.28
N ASP A 93 -31.62 114.94 -44.45
CA ASP A 93 -30.34 114.84 -45.14
C ASP A 93 -29.19 115.65 -44.55
N GLU A 94 -28.47 115.04 -43.58
CA GLU A 94 -27.05 114.70 -43.71
C GLU A 94 -26.71 113.66 -42.63
N GLU A 95 -27.21 112.42 -42.79
CA GLU A 95 -26.57 111.28 -42.12
C GLU A 95 -25.20 111.10 -42.80
N GLY A 96 -24.23 111.90 -42.34
CA GLY A 96 -23.00 112.23 -43.04
C GLY A 96 -22.37 111.01 -43.69
N ASP A 97 -21.95 111.18 -44.95
CA ASP A 97 -21.38 110.13 -45.80
C ASP A 97 -20.40 109.19 -45.08
N PHE A 98 -19.70 109.71 -44.06
CA PHE A 98 -18.82 108.96 -43.16
C PHE A 98 -19.50 107.82 -42.38
N SER A 99 -20.67 108.03 -41.75
CA SER A 99 -21.38 106.99 -40.98
C SER A 99 -21.98 105.91 -41.88
N ARG A 100 -22.36 106.29 -43.11
CA ARG A 100 -22.82 105.36 -44.15
C ARG A 100 -21.64 104.55 -44.71
N TYR A 101 -20.50 105.20 -44.93
CA TYR A 101 -19.25 104.56 -45.35
C TYR A 101 -18.71 103.60 -44.30
N CYS A 102 -18.65 103.99 -43.02
CA CYS A 102 -18.19 103.12 -41.93
C CYS A 102 -19.08 101.88 -41.80
N ARG A 103 -20.42 102.02 -41.84
CA ARG A 103 -21.32 100.86 -41.83
C ARG A 103 -21.17 99.98 -43.07
N ALA A 104 -20.93 100.55 -44.25
CA ALA A 104 -20.66 99.78 -45.46
C ALA A 104 -19.30 99.07 -45.41
N PHE A 105 -18.27 99.72 -44.87
CA PHE A 105 -16.92 99.20 -44.69
C PHE A 105 -16.91 98.04 -43.70
N TYR A 106 -17.51 98.20 -42.51
CA TYR A 106 -17.63 97.11 -41.53
C TYR A 106 -18.48 95.96 -42.06
N ARG A 107 -19.57 96.21 -42.80
CA ARG A 107 -20.33 95.16 -43.47
C ARG A 107 -19.54 94.44 -44.56
N GLU A 108 -18.71 95.15 -45.31
CA GLU A 108 -17.85 94.53 -46.33
C GLU A 108 -16.71 93.73 -45.68
N GLN A 109 -16.18 94.22 -44.56
CA GLN A 109 -15.21 93.51 -43.74
C GLN A 109 -15.83 92.24 -43.12
N GLU A 110 -17.06 92.32 -42.59
CA GLU A 110 -17.83 91.16 -42.12
C GLU A 110 -18.11 90.17 -43.25
N ARG A 111 -18.44 90.63 -44.45
CA ARG A 111 -18.63 89.74 -45.62
C ARG A 111 -17.34 89.10 -46.08
N GLN A 112 -16.21 89.80 -46.01
CA GLN A 112 -14.90 89.23 -46.31
C GLN A 112 -14.50 88.20 -45.26
N GLN A 113 -14.74 88.48 -43.98
CA GLN A 113 -14.52 87.54 -42.88
C GLN A 113 -15.44 86.31 -42.98
N GLN A 114 -16.73 86.50 -43.30
CA GLN A 114 -17.66 85.41 -43.57
C GLN A 114 -17.19 84.56 -44.75
N ARG A 115 -16.69 85.17 -45.82
CA ARG A 115 -16.12 84.45 -46.97
C ARG A 115 -14.88 83.63 -46.61
N LEU A 116 -14.01 84.16 -45.76
CA LEU A 116 -12.81 83.46 -45.29
C LEU A 116 -13.14 82.32 -44.32
N LEU A 117 -14.15 82.49 -43.47
CA LEU A 117 -14.60 81.48 -42.51
C LEU A 117 -15.54 80.42 -43.12
N GLN A 118 -16.16 80.71 -44.27
CA GLN A 118 -17.10 79.77 -44.92
C GLN A 118 -16.44 78.46 -45.33
N GLY A 119 -15.26 78.54 -45.96
CA GLY A 119 -14.50 77.35 -46.38
C GLY A 119 -14.18 76.36 -45.25
N PRO A 120 -13.56 76.79 -44.13
CA PRO A 120 -13.29 75.91 -43.00
C PRO A 120 -14.56 75.42 -42.30
N VAL A 121 -15.64 76.21 -42.29
CA VAL A 121 -16.96 75.79 -41.75
C VAL A 121 -17.61 74.72 -42.64
N ASP A 122 -17.56 74.87 -43.97
CA ASP A 122 -18.11 73.89 -44.91
C ASP A 122 -17.34 72.56 -44.84
N GLU A 123 -16.01 72.59 -44.66
CA GLU A 123 -15.19 71.38 -44.48
C GLU A 123 -15.47 70.70 -43.13
N LEU A 124 -15.71 71.48 -42.07
CA LEU A 124 -16.18 71.02 -40.78
C LEU A 124 -17.55 70.33 -40.87
N GLU A 125 -18.50 70.95 -41.57
CA GLU A 125 -19.82 70.39 -41.80
C GLU A 125 -19.77 69.11 -42.63
N ARG A 126 -18.84 69.02 -43.58
CA ARG A 126 -18.59 67.80 -44.37
C ARG A 126 -18.06 66.65 -43.52
N LEU A 127 -17.17 66.93 -42.56
CA LEU A 127 -16.58 65.91 -41.66
C LEU A 127 -17.50 65.51 -40.51
N ARG A 128 -18.48 66.35 -40.17
CA ARG A 128 -19.42 66.11 -39.07
C ARG A 128 -20.22 64.81 -39.25
N ARG A 129 -20.82 64.58 -40.42
CA ARG A 129 -21.63 63.37 -40.68
C ARG A 129 -20.82 62.06 -40.55
N PRO A 130 -19.64 61.91 -41.19
CA PRO A 130 -18.79 60.74 -41.01
C PRO A 130 -18.38 60.51 -39.55
N LEU A 131 -18.09 61.59 -38.79
CA LEU A 131 -17.74 61.47 -37.37
C LEU A 131 -18.95 61.03 -36.52
N GLU A 132 -20.15 61.55 -36.81
CA GLU A 132 -21.40 61.12 -36.16
C GLU A 132 -21.69 59.64 -36.45
N GLU A 133 -21.52 59.17 -37.70
CA GLU A 133 -21.67 57.76 -38.07
C GLU A 133 -20.65 56.84 -37.37
N VAL A 134 -19.39 57.27 -37.28
CA VAL A 134 -18.36 56.53 -36.55
C VAL A 134 -18.65 56.51 -35.05
N LEU A 135 -19.11 57.62 -34.46
CA LEU A 135 -19.45 57.70 -33.05
C LEU A 135 -20.66 56.82 -32.71
N GLU A 136 -21.69 56.80 -33.58
CA GLU A 136 -22.81 55.88 -33.48
C GLU A 136 -22.34 54.43 -33.58
N GLY A 137 -21.46 54.11 -34.54
CA GLY A 137 -20.85 52.80 -34.70
C GLY A 137 -20.05 52.34 -33.48
N VAL A 138 -19.25 53.23 -32.88
CA VAL A 138 -18.51 52.96 -31.64
C VAL A 138 -19.47 52.75 -30.48
N SER A 139 -20.51 53.59 -30.33
CA SER A 139 -21.51 53.42 -29.28
C SER A 139 -22.27 52.09 -29.43
N GLN A 140 -22.51 51.64 -30.66
CA GLN A 140 -23.13 50.36 -30.94
C GLN A 140 -22.19 49.19 -30.61
N MET A 141 -20.91 49.31 -30.98
CA MET A 141 -19.87 48.33 -30.63
C MET A 141 -19.68 48.22 -29.12
N GLU A 142 -19.77 49.32 -28.36
CA GLU A 142 -19.74 49.28 -26.89
C GLU A 142 -20.96 48.54 -26.31
N ARG A 143 -22.17 48.78 -26.83
CA ARG A 143 -23.38 48.04 -26.43
C ARG A 143 -23.24 46.54 -26.73
N ASP A 144 -22.74 46.19 -27.90
CA ASP A 144 -22.58 44.78 -28.31
C ASP A 144 -21.43 44.10 -27.54
N GLY A 145 -20.38 44.85 -27.20
CA GLY A 145 -19.33 44.42 -26.28
C GLY A 145 -19.87 44.14 -24.87
N ALA A 146 -20.72 45.02 -24.34
CA ALA A 146 -21.38 44.80 -23.06
C ALA A 146 -22.28 43.55 -23.07
N ARG A 147 -23.06 43.35 -24.15
CA ARG A 147 -23.89 42.14 -24.34
C ARG A 147 -23.05 40.86 -24.43
N LEU A 148 -21.90 40.90 -25.11
CA LEU A 148 -21.01 39.75 -25.21
C LEU A 148 -20.36 39.44 -23.86
N GLN A 149 -20.01 40.46 -23.08
CA GLN A 149 -19.47 40.29 -21.74
C GLN A 149 -20.49 39.63 -20.81
N THR A 150 -21.74 40.07 -20.80
CA THR A 150 -22.79 39.44 -19.98
C THR A 150 -23.00 37.98 -20.38
N SER A 151 -23.08 37.68 -21.68
CA SER A 151 -23.22 36.30 -22.17
C SER A 151 -22.00 35.43 -21.80
N LYS A 152 -20.79 35.98 -21.88
CA LYS A 152 -19.56 35.28 -21.44
C LYS A 152 -19.57 34.99 -19.94
N GLU A 153 -20.04 35.91 -19.12
CA GLU A 153 -20.18 35.74 -17.68
C GLU A 153 -21.19 34.62 -17.34
N GLU A 154 -22.31 34.59 -18.06
CA GLU A 154 -23.35 33.55 -17.94
C GLU A 154 -22.82 32.17 -18.34
N VAL A 155 -22.14 32.07 -19.49
CA VAL A 155 -21.52 30.81 -19.94
C VAL A 155 -20.47 30.36 -18.92
N ARG A 156 -19.60 31.26 -18.44
CA ARG A 156 -18.62 30.94 -17.39
C ARG A 156 -19.29 30.42 -16.11
N ARG A 157 -20.38 31.06 -15.69
CA ARG A 157 -21.13 30.63 -14.50
C ARG A 157 -21.79 29.26 -14.72
N CYS A 158 -22.37 29.02 -15.88
CA CYS A 158 -22.97 27.75 -16.26
C CYS A 158 -21.91 26.63 -16.31
N THR A 159 -20.81 26.85 -17.03
CA THR A 159 -19.69 25.90 -17.12
C THR A 159 -19.06 25.62 -15.75
N ALA A 160 -18.88 26.63 -14.90
CA ALA A 160 -18.41 26.43 -13.53
C ALA A 160 -19.41 25.63 -12.68
N GLY A 161 -20.71 25.85 -12.86
CA GLY A 161 -21.78 25.05 -12.25
C GLY A 161 -21.70 23.58 -12.66
N VAL A 162 -21.60 23.31 -13.96
CA VAL A 162 -21.43 21.94 -14.51
C VAL A 162 -20.16 21.30 -13.96
N HIS A 163 -19.01 21.98 -13.97
CA HIS A 163 -17.77 21.42 -13.42
C HIS A 163 -17.85 21.12 -11.92
N ARG A 164 -18.60 21.90 -11.12
CA ARG A 164 -18.84 21.58 -9.71
C ARG A 164 -19.71 20.34 -9.57
N ALA A 165 -20.78 20.23 -10.36
CA ALA A 165 -21.64 19.05 -10.37
C ALA A 165 -20.87 17.78 -10.80
N CYS A 166 -20.06 17.85 -11.85
CA CYS A 166 -19.19 16.74 -12.26
C CYS A 166 -18.19 16.35 -11.18
N ARG A 167 -17.56 17.32 -10.51
CA ARG A 167 -16.65 17.04 -9.38
C ARG A 167 -17.35 16.36 -8.22
N HIS A 168 -18.56 16.82 -7.87
CA HIS A 168 -19.37 16.19 -6.84
C HIS A 168 -19.71 14.73 -7.20
N LEU A 169 -20.15 14.49 -8.44
CA LEU A 169 -20.49 13.15 -8.91
C LEU A 169 -19.27 12.20 -8.91
N LEU A 170 -18.08 12.69 -9.29
CA LEU A 170 -16.84 11.92 -9.19
C LEU A 170 -16.45 11.62 -7.74
N GLN A 171 -16.68 12.55 -6.80
CA GLN A 171 -16.47 12.31 -5.38
C GLN A 171 -17.44 11.24 -4.86
N GLU A 172 -18.73 11.34 -5.17
CA GLU A 172 -19.73 10.33 -4.80
C GLU A 172 -19.38 8.96 -5.40
N GLN A 173 -18.94 8.92 -6.66
CA GLN A 173 -18.47 7.68 -7.28
C GLN A 173 -17.30 7.05 -6.50
N SER A 174 -16.31 7.85 -6.11
CA SER A 174 -15.18 7.36 -5.30
C SER A 174 -15.60 6.87 -3.91
N GLN A 175 -16.56 7.55 -3.28
CA GLN A 175 -17.11 7.15 -1.99
C GLN A 175 -17.88 5.84 -2.09
N LEU A 176 -18.74 5.69 -3.12
CA LEU A 176 -19.46 4.46 -3.39
C LEU A 176 -18.51 3.30 -3.66
N GLN A 177 -17.44 3.52 -4.43
CA GLN A 177 -16.42 2.51 -4.67
C GLN A 177 -15.77 2.04 -3.36
N HIS A 178 -15.41 2.97 -2.48
CA HIS A 178 -14.86 2.63 -1.17
C HIS A 178 -15.85 1.82 -0.31
N VAL A 179 -17.14 2.18 -0.32
CA VAL A 179 -18.19 1.43 0.38
C VAL A 179 -18.35 0.03 -0.21
N ILE A 180 -18.31 -0.12 -1.54
CA ILE A 180 -18.36 -1.43 -2.21
C ILE A 180 -17.18 -2.30 -1.78
N GLU A 181 -15.95 -1.77 -1.78
CA GLU A 181 -14.77 -2.51 -1.33
C GLU A 181 -14.90 -2.94 0.14
N MET A 182 -15.41 -2.07 1.00
CA MET A 182 -15.67 -2.39 2.41
C MET A 182 -16.70 -3.52 2.55
N ILE A 183 -17.80 -3.47 1.79
CA ILE A 183 -18.82 -4.53 1.80
C ILE A 183 -18.25 -5.84 1.25
N GLN A 184 -17.47 -5.80 0.17
CA GLN A 184 -16.82 -6.98 -0.40
C GLN A 184 -15.86 -7.63 0.59
N ASN A 185 -15.04 -6.84 1.29
CA ASN A 185 -14.13 -7.33 2.32
C ASN A 185 -14.90 -8.00 3.48
N ARG A 186 -16.03 -7.42 3.90
CA ARG A 186 -16.88 -8.02 4.93
C ARG A 186 -17.55 -9.31 4.47
N LEU A 187 -18.09 -9.33 3.25
CA LEU A 187 -18.71 -10.52 2.65
C LEU A 187 -17.70 -11.64 2.37
N ALA A 188 -16.41 -11.31 2.21
CA ALA A 188 -15.36 -12.30 2.03
C ALA A 188 -15.29 -13.30 3.20
N TYR A 189 -15.51 -12.86 4.45
CA TYR A 189 -15.53 -13.74 5.62
C TYR A 189 -16.70 -14.73 5.61
N TYR A 190 -17.82 -14.38 4.99
CA TYR A 190 -18.97 -15.27 4.88
C TYR A 190 -18.81 -16.25 3.70
N THR A 191 -18.43 -15.72 2.54
CA THR A 191 -18.36 -16.49 1.28
C THR A 191 -17.19 -17.48 1.23
N ARG A 192 -16.07 -17.18 1.89
CA ARG A 192 -14.88 -18.05 1.86
C ARG A 192 -14.95 -19.24 2.81
N TYR A 193 -15.89 -19.25 3.75
CA TYR A 193 -15.99 -20.29 4.77
C TYR A 193 -16.13 -21.69 4.17
N GLU A 194 -17.02 -21.87 3.18
CA GLU A 194 -17.27 -23.19 2.60
C GLU A 194 -16.05 -23.75 1.87
N GLY A 195 -15.32 -22.91 1.14
CA GLY A 195 -14.08 -23.32 0.45
C GLY A 195 -13.01 -23.80 1.43
N LEU A 196 -12.82 -23.07 2.54
CA LEU A 196 -11.86 -23.47 3.57
C LEU A 196 -12.31 -24.72 4.32
N ARG A 197 -13.61 -24.85 4.58
CA ARG A 197 -14.19 -26.06 5.18
C ARG A 197 -13.90 -27.28 4.31
N GLN A 198 -14.20 -27.22 3.00
CA GLN A 198 -13.97 -28.34 2.09
C GLN A 198 -12.49 -28.71 1.99
N LEU A 199 -11.61 -27.72 1.94
CA LEU A 199 -10.15 -27.92 1.88
C LEU A 199 -9.60 -28.60 3.14
N LEU A 200 -10.16 -28.26 4.31
CA LEU A 200 -9.78 -28.88 5.59
C LEU A 200 -10.57 -30.17 5.88
N GLU A 201 -11.61 -30.49 5.09
CA GLU A 201 -12.42 -31.68 5.25
C GLU A 201 -11.64 -32.95 4.86
N SER A 202 -10.86 -32.85 3.77
CA SER A 202 -10.06 -33.95 3.19
C SER A 202 -8.59 -33.55 2.93
N PRO A 203 -7.81 -33.23 3.97
CA PRO A 203 -6.48 -32.67 3.81
C PRO A 203 -5.46 -33.77 3.45
N ARG A 204 -4.89 -33.73 2.25
CA ARG A 204 -3.64 -34.45 1.93
C ARG A 204 -2.49 -33.47 1.92
N LEU A 205 -1.71 -33.45 3.00
CA LEU A 205 -0.57 -32.55 3.10
C LEU A 205 0.56 -33.00 2.17
N LEU A 206 0.96 -32.13 1.25
CA LEU A 206 2.17 -32.34 0.46
C LEU A 206 3.37 -31.79 1.22
N LEU A 207 4.10 -32.70 1.85
CA LEU A 207 5.37 -32.41 2.47
C LEU A 207 6.46 -32.57 1.41
N THR A 208 6.74 -31.50 0.66
CA THR A 208 7.89 -31.52 -0.25
C THR A 208 9.18 -31.53 0.58
N PRO A 209 10.07 -32.52 0.40
CA PRO A 209 11.38 -32.46 1.01
C PRO A 209 12.12 -31.27 0.40
N ALA A 210 12.58 -30.35 1.27
CA ALA A 210 13.35 -29.19 0.86
C ALA A 210 14.75 -29.63 0.40
N SER A 211 14.83 -30.18 -0.81
CA SER A 211 16.07 -30.47 -1.52
C SER A 211 15.81 -30.51 -3.03
N SER A 212 15.37 -29.37 -3.58
CA SER A 212 15.56 -28.97 -4.98
C SER A 212 14.90 -27.61 -5.23
N SER A 213 15.48 -26.54 -4.70
CA SER A 213 15.27 -25.20 -5.27
C SER A 213 16.13 -25.08 -6.52
N SER A 214 15.72 -25.72 -7.60
CA SER A 214 16.17 -25.37 -8.95
C SER A 214 15.04 -24.58 -9.60
N SER A 215 15.29 -23.28 -9.72
CA SER A 215 14.57 -22.37 -10.61
C SER A 215 14.43 -22.97 -12.00
N SER A 216 13.20 -23.28 -12.41
CA SER A 216 12.87 -23.51 -13.81
C SER A 216 11.87 -22.46 -14.25
N SER A 217 12.44 -21.32 -14.67
CA SER A 217 11.84 -20.41 -15.63
C SER A 217 11.55 -21.19 -16.92
N ALA A 218 10.28 -21.49 -17.16
CA ALA A 218 9.83 -22.02 -18.44
C ALA A 218 9.59 -20.85 -19.40
N SER A 219 10.64 -20.53 -20.13
CA SER A 219 10.60 -19.75 -21.37
C SER A 219 10.11 -20.67 -22.50
N SER A 220 9.05 -20.30 -23.19
CA SER A 220 8.72 -20.88 -24.50
C SER A 220 8.15 -19.81 -25.42
N ASN A 221 9.05 -19.12 -26.13
CA ASN A 221 8.87 -18.74 -27.53
C ASN A 221 8.93 -20.04 -28.36
N SER A 222 8.26 -20.27 -29.49
CA SER A 222 7.92 -19.39 -30.63
C SER A 222 7.11 -20.22 -31.65
N SER A 223 6.20 -19.57 -32.40
CA SER A 223 6.00 -19.69 -33.87
C SER A 223 4.69 -18.98 -34.25
N SER A 224 4.73 -17.75 -34.77
CA SER A 224 4.79 -17.40 -36.21
C SER A 224 3.52 -17.76 -37.00
N GLY A 225 2.77 -16.74 -37.39
CA GLY A 225 1.66 -16.80 -38.35
C GLY A 225 1.18 -15.39 -38.68
N SER A 226 1.66 -14.87 -39.80
CA SER A 226 1.44 -13.52 -40.30
C SER A 226 0.14 -13.40 -41.11
N SER A 227 -0.62 -12.31 -40.97
CA SER A 227 -1.30 -11.63 -42.09
C SER A 227 -1.97 -10.29 -41.71
N SER A 228 -1.44 -9.22 -42.31
CA SER A 228 -2.10 -8.04 -42.92
C SER A 228 -3.34 -7.36 -42.30
N SER A 229 -3.08 -6.15 -41.77
CA SER A 229 -3.67 -4.83 -42.11
C SER A 229 -5.15 -4.69 -42.53
N SER A 230 -5.89 -3.86 -41.79
CA SER A 230 -6.60 -2.69 -42.34
C SER A 230 -6.95 -1.65 -41.25
N THR A 231 -7.02 -0.41 -41.70
CA THR A 231 -7.03 0.87 -40.95
C THR A 231 -8.44 1.40 -40.63
N SER A 232 -8.58 1.96 -39.41
CA SER A 232 -9.39 3.14 -38.99
C SER A 232 -10.94 3.04 -38.82
N PRO A 233 -11.60 4.01 -38.13
CA PRO A 233 -11.38 4.45 -36.74
C PRO A 233 -12.72 4.64 -35.96
N ASN A 234 -12.62 5.09 -34.70
CA ASN A 234 -13.69 5.64 -33.82
C ASN A 234 -14.75 4.70 -33.22
N SER A 235 -14.61 4.41 -31.92
CA SER A 235 -15.73 4.56 -30.98
C SER A 235 -15.23 4.73 -29.55
N LEU A 236 -15.64 5.84 -28.93
CA LEU A 236 -15.51 6.10 -27.50
C LEU A 236 -16.49 5.20 -26.74
N ALA A 237 -15.99 4.34 -25.88
CA ALA A 237 -16.74 3.74 -24.79
C ALA A 237 -15.80 3.56 -23.59
N PRO A 238 -16.17 4.04 -22.38
CA PRO A 238 -15.39 3.75 -21.18
C PRO A 238 -15.73 2.33 -20.76
N SER A 239 -14.85 1.38 -21.11
CA SER A 239 -14.91 0.03 -20.57
C SER A 239 -14.55 0.12 -19.09
N THR A 240 -15.57 0.05 -18.23
CA THR A 240 -15.40 -0.31 -16.83
C THR A 240 -14.85 -1.73 -16.79
N SER A 241 -13.52 -1.84 -16.72
CA SER A 241 -12.86 -3.08 -16.38
C SER A 241 -13.31 -3.44 -14.96
N VAL A 242 -14.31 -4.31 -14.88
CA VAL A 242 -14.67 -5.01 -13.65
C VAL A 242 -13.40 -5.74 -13.23
N VAL A 243 -12.74 -5.18 -12.21
CA VAL A 243 -11.66 -5.83 -11.48
C VAL A 243 -12.21 -7.17 -11.05
N SER A 244 -11.70 -8.23 -11.66
CA SER A 244 -12.00 -9.59 -11.28
C SER A 244 -11.54 -9.74 -9.83
N SER A 245 -12.51 -9.81 -8.91
CA SER A 245 -12.28 -9.98 -7.48
C SER A 245 -11.47 -11.25 -7.23
N PRO A 246 -10.56 -11.30 -6.23
CA PRO A 246 -9.72 -12.46 -5.93
C PRO A 246 -10.49 -13.59 -5.21
N VAL A 247 -11.77 -13.79 -5.56
CA VAL A 247 -12.70 -14.69 -4.88
C VAL A 247 -12.36 -16.18 -5.09
N SER A 248 -11.40 -16.51 -5.95
CA SER A 248 -11.07 -17.90 -6.30
C SER A 248 -9.72 -18.38 -5.75
N THR A 249 -9.30 -17.97 -4.54
CA THR A 249 -8.00 -18.44 -4.00
C THR A 249 -8.06 -19.85 -3.39
N PHE A 250 -9.26 -20.37 -3.07
CA PHE A 250 -9.41 -21.68 -2.42
C PHE A 250 -10.37 -22.64 -3.15
N SER A 251 -10.81 -22.30 -4.36
CA SER A 251 -11.64 -23.20 -5.18
C SER A 251 -10.75 -24.24 -5.88
N GLY A 252 -10.37 -25.30 -5.15
CA GLY A 252 -9.57 -26.41 -5.66
C GLY A 252 -10.29 -27.74 -5.50
N SER A 253 -10.87 -28.23 -6.59
CA SER A 253 -11.26 -29.63 -6.77
C SER A 253 -10.01 -30.53 -6.63
N GLY A 254 -9.98 -31.42 -5.65
CA GLY A 254 -8.93 -32.44 -5.46
C GLY A 254 -7.55 -31.86 -5.11
N GLY A 255 -7.29 -31.45 -3.88
CA GLY A 255 -7.22 -32.34 -2.71
C GLY A 255 -5.77 -32.55 -2.22
N THR A 256 -4.86 -31.61 -2.50
CA THR A 256 -3.52 -31.55 -1.91
C THR A 256 -3.27 -30.17 -1.32
N LEU A 257 -2.80 -30.12 -0.07
CA LEU A 257 -2.54 -28.89 0.66
C LEU A 257 -1.05 -28.77 0.93
N ASP A 258 -0.42 -27.75 0.37
CA ASP A 258 0.97 -27.41 0.63
C ASP A 258 1.10 -26.59 1.93
N VAL A 259 2.33 -26.51 2.47
CA VAL A 259 2.59 -25.73 3.69
C VAL A 259 2.23 -24.24 3.53
N PRO A 260 2.54 -23.56 2.40
CA PRO A 260 2.11 -22.18 2.15
C PRO A 260 0.59 -22.00 1.98
N GLY A 261 -0.13 -22.98 1.42
CA GLY A 261 -1.59 -22.97 1.37
C GLY A 261 -2.20 -23.07 2.77
N LEU A 262 -1.66 -23.97 3.60
CA LEU A 262 -2.07 -24.11 4.99
C LEU A 262 -1.78 -22.86 5.82
N SER A 263 -0.64 -22.19 5.60
CA SER A 263 -0.30 -20.95 6.32
C SER A 263 -1.27 -19.83 6.00
N ARG A 264 -1.64 -19.66 4.72
CA ARG A 264 -2.66 -18.69 4.28
C ARG A 264 -4.03 -19.02 4.83
N ALA A 265 -4.43 -20.29 4.80
CA ALA A 265 -5.70 -20.75 5.35
C ALA A 265 -5.81 -20.46 6.85
N LEU A 266 -4.78 -20.84 7.63
CA LEU A 266 -4.73 -20.53 9.05
C LEU A 266 -4.76 -19.01 9.28
N ALA A 267 -3.98 -18.21 8.55
CA ALA A 267 -3.94 -16.76 8.70
C ALA A 267 -5.31 -16.12 8.52
N PHE A 268 -6.02 -16.55 7.47
CA PHE A 268 -7.38 -16.08 7.23
C PHE A 268 -8.37 -16.55 8.31
N ILE A 269 -8.23 -17.76 8.84
CA ILE A 269 -9.07 -18.25 9.94
C ILE A 269 -8.89 -17.38 11.18
N ASP A 270 -7.65 -17.10 11.60
CA ASP A 270 -7.40 -16.24 12.76
C ASP A 270 -7.91 -14.80 12.54
N GLU A 271 -7.74 -14.25 11.33
CA GLU A 271 -8.26 -12.93 10.97
C GLU A 271 -9.79 -12.92 11.04
N ALA A 272 -10.46 -13.98 10.56
CA ALA A 272 -11.90 -14.15 10.65
C ALA A 272 -12.38 -14.30 12.11
N GLU A 273 -11.71 -15.12 12.92
CA GLU A 273 -11.99 -15.26 14.36
C GLU A 273 -11.89 -13.88 15.05
N GLN A 274 -10.81 -13.14 14.80
CA GLN A 274 -10.64 -11.80 15.36
C GLN A 274 -11.71 -10.82 14.87
N PHE A 275 -12.04 -10.82 13.59
CA PHE A 275 -13.06 -9.96 13.00
C PHE A 275 -14.45 -10.18 13.65
N PHE A 276 -14.90 -11.43 13.77
CA PHE A 276 -16.20 -11.73 14.38
C PHE A 276 -16.21 -11.51 15.90
N SER A 277 -15.05 -11.61 16.57
CA SER A 277 -14.93 -11.26 18.00
C SER A 277 -15.11 -9.76 18.25
N VAL A 278 -14.65 -8.92 17.33
CA VAL A 278 -14.75 -7.44 17.42
C VAL A 278 -16.12 -6.94 16.98
N HIS A 279 -16.80 -7.67 16.08
CA HIS A 279 -18.10 -7.29 15.52
C HIS A 279 -19.23 -8.26 15.86
N PRO A 280 -19.62 -8.40 17.15
CA PRO A 280 -20.72 -9.27 17.57
C PRO A 280 -22.10 -8.79 17.07
N GLU A 281 -22.22 -7.53 16.65
CA GLU A 281 -23.46 -6.93 16.12
C GLU A 281 -23.86 -7.41 14.73
N TYR A 282 -22.98 -8.09 14.00
CA TYR A 282 -23.27 -8.54 12.64
C TYR A 282 -24.18 -9.78 12.61
N ALA A 283 -24.95 -9.88 11.53
CA ALA A 283 -25.85 -11.01 11.32
C ALA A 283 -25.07 -12.33 11.34
N GLU A 284 -25.56 -13.27 12.15
CA GLU A 284 -24.95 -14.59 12.36
C GLU A 284 -23.49 -14.58 12.84
N ALA A 285 -22.99 -13.45 13.37
CA ALA A 285 -21.59 -13.30 13.79
C ALA A 285 -21.17 -14.40 14.79
N SER A 286 -21.99 -14.68 15.79
CA SER A 286 -21.74 -15.74 16.78
C SER A 286 -21.69 -17.15 16.17
N SER A 287 -22.52 -17.42 15.16
CA SER A 287 -22.52 -18.70 14.43
C SER A 287 -21.26 -18.85 13.60
N TYR A 288 -20.84 -17.79 12.89
CA TYR A 288 -19.59 -17.81 12.12
C TYR A 288 -18.35 -17.83 12.99
N LEU A 289 -18.35 -17.15 14.14
CA LEU A 289 -17.27 -17.22 15.11
C LEU A 289 -17.02 -18.68 15.54
N TRP A 290 -18.06 -19.37 16.01
CA TRP A 290 -17.94 -20.79 16.38
C TRP A 290 -17.50 -21.68 15.21
N LYS A 291 -18.03 -21.44 14.01
CA LYS A 291 -17.63 -22.17 12.80
C LYS A 291 -16.15 -21.98 12.48
N TYR A 292 -15.62 -20.77 12.62
CA TYR A 292 -14.20 -20.47 12.40
C TYR A 292 -13.31 -21.04 13.51
N GLU A 293 -13.73 -20.97 14.78
CA GLU A 293 -13.03 -21.64 15.89
C GLU A 293 -12.93 -23.15 15.67
N LEU A 294 -14.03 -23.78 15.24
CA LEU A 294 -14.04 -25.20 14.88
C LEU A 294 -13.12 -25.48 13.68
N LEU A 295 -13.08 -24.59 12.69
CA LEU A 295 -12.20 -24.73 11.55
C LEU A 295 -10.72 -24.58 11.94
N GLY A 296 -10.42 -23.66 12.86
CA GLY A 296 -9.10 -23.46 13.44
C GLY A 296 -8.63 -24.67 14.24
N THR A 297 -9.51 -25.26 15.07
CA THR A 297 -9.19 -26.52 15.78
C THR A 297 -8.94 -27.67 14.81
N ARG A 298 -9.74 -27.79 13.74
CA ARG A 298 -9.53 -28.78 12.68
C ARG A 298 -8.20 -28.58 11.97
N ALA A 299 -7.87 -27.36 11.53
CA ALA A 299 -6.62 -27.05 10.85
C ALA A 299 -5.39 -27.38 11.72
N ARG A 300 -5.43 -27.03 13.01
CA ARG A 300 -4.40 -27.44 13.99
C ARG A 300 -4.32 -28.97 14.11
N ALA A 301 -5.46 -29.67 14.11
CA ALA A 301 -5.51 -31.13 14.16
C ALA A 301 -4.93 -31.79 12.89
N VAL A 302 -5.04 -31.16 11.72
CA VAL A 302 -4.39 -31.64 10.48
C VAL A 302 -2.88 -31.63 10.63
N VAL A 303 -2.30 -30.52 11.12
CA VAL A 303 -0.86 -30.44 11.40
C VAL A 303 -0.45 -31.48 12.43
N ARG A 304 -1.23 -31.60 13.51
CA ARG A 304 -0.97 -32.58 14.57
C ARG A 304 -0.95 -34.00 14.02
N SER A 305 -1.94 -34.36 13.20
CA SER A 305 -2.07 -35.68 12.59
C SER A 305 -0.85 -36.02 11.73
N ALA A 306 -0.38 -35.10 10.88
CA ALA A 306 0.78 -35.35 10.04
C ALA A 306 2.07 -35.60 10.84
N VAL A 307 2.28 -34.83 11.91
CA VAL A 307 3.44 -35.04 12.80
C VAL A 307 3.31 -36.38 13.53
N VAL A 308 2.15 -36.67 14.12
CA VAL A 308 1.92 -37.91 14.87
C VAL A 308 2.05 -39.14 13.98
N GLN A 309 1.46 -39.16 12.79
CA GLN A 309 1.58 -40.28 11.85
C GLN A 309 3.04 -40.56 11.46
N THR A 310 3.83 -39.50 11.27
CA THR A 310 5.26 -39.64 10.96
C THR A 310 6.03 -40.19 12.16
N LEU A 311 5.71 -39.74 13.37
CA LEU A 311 6.31 -40.26 14.61
C LEU A 311 5.97 -41.73 14.84
N GLU A 312 4.71 -42.12 14.63
CA GLU A 312 4.24 -43.51 14.73
C GLU A 312 4.92 -44.40 13.69
N ALA A 313 5.08 -43.92 12.45
CA ALA A 313 5.82 -44.64 11.41
C ALA A 313 7.30 -44.83 11.79
N CYS A 314 7.94 -43.81 12.38
CA CYS A 314 9.30 -43.92 12.89
C CYS A 314 9.40 -44.92 14.04
N GLN A 315 8.45 -44.85 14.99
CA GLN A 315 8.37 -45.77 16.12
C GLN A 315 8.25 -47.21 15.62
N ALA A 316 7.31 -47.49 14.72
CA ALA A 316 7.10 -48.82 14.15
C ALA A 316 8.34 -49.35 13.42
N ASN A 317 9.05 -48.49 12.69
CA ASN A 317 10.29 -48.87 12.00
C ASN A 317 11.41 -49.23 12.98
N VAL A 318 11.59 -48.44 14.05
CA VAL A 318 12.59 -48.74 15.09
C VAL A 318 12.23 -50.02 15.85
N GLU A 319 10.98 -50.20 16.27
CA GLU A 319 10.51 -51.42 16.93
C GLU A 319 10.68 -52.66 16.06
N LYS A 320 10.42 -52.55 14.75
CA LYS A 320 10.66 -53.62 13.78
C LYS A 320 12.13 -54.01 13.74
N ARG A 321 13.04 -53.06 13.59
CA ARG A 321 14.48 -53.32 13.56
C ARG A 321 15.01 -53.88 14.87
N LEU A 322 14.47 -53.46 16.02
CA LEU A 322 14.81 -54.03 17.32
C LEU A 322 14.37 -55.48 17.44
N ARG A 323 13.18 -55.82 16.94
CA ARG A 323 12.67 -57.20 16.91
C ARG A 323 13.52 -58.09 16.02
N GLU A 324 13.84 -57.63 14.81
CA GLU A 324 14.71 -58.34 13.87
C GLU A 324 16.10 -58.60 14.48
N ARG A 325 16.67 -57.62 15.20
CA ARG A 325 17.95 -57.82 15.93
C ARG A 325 17.84 -58.86 17.04
N ARG A 326 16.76 -58.85 17.82
CA ARG A 326 16.51 -59.84 18.88
C ARG A 326 16.36 -61.25 18.29
N GLU A 327 15.60 -61.39 17.22
CA GLU A 327 15.42 -62.67 16.52
C GLU A 327 16.74 -63.17 15.91
N ALA A 328 17.53 -62.29 15.29
CA ALA A 328 18.85 -62.63 14.76
C ALA A 328 19.83 -63.05 15.86
N ALA A 329 19.81 -62.41 17.03
CA ALA A 329 20.62 -62.79 18.18
C ALA A 329 20.24 -64.19 18.71
N VAL A 330 18.94 -64.48 18.80
CA VAL A 330 18.45 -65.82 19.20
C VAL A 330 18.83 -66.88 18.17
N ALA A 331 18.67 -66.59 16.87
CA ALA A 331 19.03 -67.49 15.79
C ALA A 331 20.54 -67.82 15.78
N ARG A 332 21.40 -66.81 15.98
CA ARG A 332 22.86 -66.99 16.14
C ARG A 332 23.21 -67.86 17.34
N ARG A 333 22.46 -67.74 18.44
CA ARG A 333 22.66 -68.56 19.64
C ARG A 333 22.19 -70.00 19.43
N SER A 334 21.08 -70.22 18.73
CA SER A 334 20.63 -71.57 18.38
C SER A 334 21.57 -72.27 17.38
N SER A 335 22.18 -71.53 16.45
CA SER A 335 23.12 -72.11 15.48
C SER A 335 24.50 -72.39 16.08
N SER A 336 24.95 -71.62 17.08
CA SER A 336 26.18 -71.93 17.82
C SER A 336 26.04 -73.23 18.62
N PHE A 337 24.89 -73.45 19.28
CA PHE A 337 24.60 -74.71 19.99
C PHE A 337 24.55 -75.93 19.06
N ALA A 338 24.10 -75.77 17.80
CA ALA A 338 24.10 -76.84 16.81
C ALA A 338 25.49 -77.10 16.19
N ALA A 339 26.35 -76.07 16.11
CA ALA A 339 27.71 -76.17 15.58
C ALA A 339 28.73 -76.71 16.60
N ASP A 340 28.49 -76.52 17.90
CA ASP A 340 29.31 -77.08 18.99
C ASP A 340 29.21 -78.61 19.09
N ALA A 341 28.21 -79.23 18.47
CA ALA A 341 28.11 -80.69 18.38
C ALA A 341 29.12 -81.32 17.39
N GLN A 342 29.84 -80.50 16.59
CA GLN A 342 30.67 -81.01 15.49
C GLN A 342 31.99 -80.24 15.23
N ARG A 343 32.58 -79.52 16.20
CA ARG A 343 33.79 -78.72 15.94
C ARG A 343 35.00 -78.99 16.84
N ASP A 344 36.13 -79.15 16.14
CA ASP A 344 37.50 -79.23 16.64
C ASP A 344 38.03 -77.90 17.22
N SER A 345 38.97 -78.06 18.15
CA SER A 345 39.65 -77.08 19.01
C SER A 345 40.34 -75.86 18.36
N SER A 346 40.32 -75.73 17.04
CA SER A 346 40.97 -74.61 16.31
C SER A 346 40.06 -73.41 16.05
N SER A 347 38.74 -73.56 16.23
CA SER A 347 37.74 -72.51 15.93
C SER A 347 37.29 -71.67 17.13
N GLU A 348 37.81 -71.96 18.33
CA GLU A 348 37.46 -71.24 19.58
C GLU A 348 38.10 -69.84 19.69
N LYS A 349 39.19 -69.57 18.96
CA LYS A 349 39.87 -68.26 19.00
C LYS A 349 39.11 -67.16 18.24
N GLU A 350 38.50 -67.46 17.10
CA GLU A 350 37.76 -66.46 16.31
C GLU A 350 36.36 -66.13 16.87
N ALA A 351 35.77 -67.05 17.67
CA ALA A 351 34.50 -66.80 18.35
C ALA A 351 34.65 -65.88 19.59
N ARG A 352 35.84 -65.83 20.18
CA ARG A 352 36.14 -65.08 21.42
C ARG A 352 36.38 -63.57 21.20
N GLU A 353 36.67 -63.14 19.98
CA GLU A 353 36.97 -61.73 19.65
C GLU A 353 35.77 -60.93 19.13
N ARG A 354 34.58 -61.55 18.97
CA ARG A 354 33.37 -60.78 18.65
C ARG A 354 32.80 -60.14 19.91
N GLU A 355 33.13 -58.87 20.11
CA GLU A 355 32.47 -57.97 21.05
C GLU A 355 30.93 -58.15 21.00
N PRO A 356 30.25 -58.33 22.15
CA PRO A 356 28.81 -58.48 22.18
C PRO A 356 28.15 -57.23 21.60
N GLU A 357 27.18 -57.40 20.69
CA GLU A 357 26.47 -56.27 20.10
C GLU A 357 25.84 -55.39 21.18
N PRO A 358 25.95 -54.05 21.07
CA PRO A 358 25.41 -53.13 22.06
C PRO A 358 23.88 -53.22 22.09
N ALA A 359 23.30 -53.24 23.29
CA ALA A 359 21.84 -53.27 23.48
C ALA A 359 21.18 -51.97 23.00
N PHE A 360 21.93 -50.87 23.01
CA PHE A 360 21.51 -49.57 22.51
C PHE A 360 22.40 -49.10 21.35
N ASP A 361 21.82 -48.95 20.17
CA ASP A 361 22.48 -48.40 18.98
C ASP A 361 21.98 -46.98 18.67
N PRO A 362 22.79 -45.94 18.95
CA PRO A 362 22.38 -44.55 18.73
C PRO A 362 22.04 -44.23 17.27
N ALA A 363 22.58 -44.94 16.28
CA ALA A 363 22.26 -44.67 14.89
C ALA A 363 20.80 -45.04 14.58
N LEU A 364 20.33 -46.18 15.10
CA LEU A 364 18.97 -46.68 14.89
C LEU A 364 17.91 -45.73 15.45
N PHE A 365 18.12 -45.23 16.67
CA PHE A 365 17.15 -44.41 17.38
C PHE A 365 17.10 -42.95 16.89
N HIS A 366 18.20 -42.40 16.38
CA HIS A 366 18.27 -40.96 16.10
C HIS A 366 18.25 -40.64 14.60
N VAL A 367 18.91 -41.41 13.73
CA VAL A 367 19.00 -41.08 12.29
C VAL A 367 17.63 -41.17 11.62
N SER A 368 16.87 -42.22 11.91
CA SER A 368 15.51 -42.44 11.39
C SER A 368 14.59 -41.27 11.71
N PHE A 369 14.56 -40.83 12.96
CA PHE A 369 13.77 -39.69 13.43
C PHE A 369 14.24 -38.37 12.80
N ARG A 370 15.55 -38.14 12.68
CA ARG A 370 16.06 -36.90 12.07
C ARG A 370 15.71 -36.78 10.59
N VAL A 371 15.78 -37.89 9.84
CA VAL A 371 15.40 -37.91 8.42
C VAL A 371 13.90 -37.67 8.27
N ALA A 372 13.09 -38.33 9.07
CA ALA A 372 11.63 -38.18 9.02
C ALA A 372 11.14 -36.82 9.57
N GLY A 373 11.89 -36.19 10.47
CA GLY A 373 11.55 -34.87 11.03
C GLY A 373 11.82 -33.70 10.09
N ALA A 374 12.77 -33.82 9.16
CA ALA A 374 13.11 -32.76 8.21
C ALA A 374 11.91 -32.20 7.42
N PRO A 375 11.02 -33.01 6.81
CA PRO A 375 9.85 -32.51 6.10
C PRO A 375 8.77 -31.89 7.01
N LEU A 376 8.78 -32.18 8.32
CA LEU A 376 7.81 -31.65 9.27
C LEU A 376 8.20 -30.30 9.85
N LYS A 377 9.48 -29.95 9.76
CA LYS A 377 10.03 -28.69 10.26
C LYS A 377 9.23 -27.45 9.83
N PRO A 378 8.80 -27.30 8.56
CA PRO A 378 7.99 -26.14 8.14
C PRO A 378 6.64 -26.06 8.88
N LEU A 379 6.00 -27.20 9.15
CA LEU A 379 4.72 -27.24 9.84
C LEU A 379 4.83 -26.82 11.31
N THR A 380 5.84 -27.33 12.02
CA THR A 380 6.06 -26.97 13.43
C THR A 380 6.53 -25.53 13.55
N THR A 381 7.32 -25.02 12.60
CA THR A 381 7.68 -23.60 12.57
C THR A 381 6.47 -22.71 12.32
N LEU A 382 5.55 -23.12 11.45
CA LEU A 382 4.31 -22.40 11.18
C LEU A 382 3.51 -22.24 12.48
N LEU A 383 3.29 -23.32 13.25
CA LEU A 383 2.56 -23.23 14.51
C LEU A 383 3.23 -22.25 15.49
N VAL A 384 4.55 -22.26 15.61
CA VAL A 384 5.31 -21.36 16.48
C VAL A 384 5.24 -19.90 16.01
N GLU A 385 5.27 -19.65 14.70
CA GLU A 385 5.11 -18.31 14.14
C GLU A 385 3.71 -17.77 14.41
N ARG A 386 2.67 -18.58 14.21
CA ARG A 386 1.28 -18.16 14.44
C ARG A 386 0.96 -17.99 15.92
N GLN A 387 1.59 -18.74 16.81
CA GLN A 387 1.53 -18.49 18.25
C GLN A 387 1.97 -17.07 18.63
N ARG A 388 2.88 -16.44 17.87
CA ARG A 388 3.36 -15.07 18.15
C ARG A 388 2.46 -13.98 17.58
N GLN A 389 1.56 -14.31 16.66
CA GLN A 389 0.81 -13.33 15.85
C GLN A 389 -0.71 -13.43 16.05
N GLY A 390 -1.25 -14.63 16.31
CA GLY A 390 -2.68 -14.91 16.45
C GLY A 390 -3.05 -15.34 17.87
N ASN A 391 -4.02 -16.25 17.99
CA ASN A 391 -4.52 -16.77 19.27
C ASN A 391 -3.45 -17.61 20.01
N PRO A 392 -2.72 -17.03 20.98
CA PRO A 392 -1.47 -17.61 21.47
C PRO A 392 -1.72 -18.90 22.27
N GLU A 393 -2.86 -19.02 22.93
CA GLU A 393 -3.18 -20.16 23.81
C GLU A 393 -3.48 -21.44 23.02
N ALA A 394 -4.30 -21.34 21.97
CA ALA A 394 -4.69 -22.49 21.16
C ALA A 394 -3.49 -23.09 20.40
N TYR A 395 -2.60 -22.24 19.87
CA TYR A 395 -1.38 -22.69 19.22
C TYR A 395 -0.33 -23.20 20.24
N ALA A 396 -0.21 -22.58 21.42
CA ALA A 396 0.66 -23.07 22.48
C ALA A 396 0.28 -24.50 22.88
N SER A 397 -1.00 -24.72 23.20
CA SER A 397 -1.52 -26.05 23.58
C SER A 397 -1.28 -27.10 22.50
N ALA A 398 -1.48 -26.76 21.22
CA ALA A 398 -1.21 -27.69 20.12
C ALA A 398 0.28 -28.07 20.01
N ILE A 399 1.18 -27.12 20.23
CA ILE A 399 2.64 -27.36 20.24
C ILE A 399 3.02 -28.22 21.45
N ASP A 400 2.51 -27.88 22.64
CA ASP A 400 2.83 -28.61 23.87
C ASP A 400 2.35 -30.06 23.81
N GLN A 401 1.18 -30.31 23.19
CA GLN A 401 0.69 -31.67 22.91
C GLN A 401 1.62 -32.42 21.96
N LEU A 402 2.13 -31.78 20.91
CA LEU A 402 3.08 -32.40 19.98
C LEU A 402 4.42 -32.73 20.66
N GLU A 403 4.91 -31.84 21.52
CA GLU A 403 6.12 -32.06 22.32
C GLU A 403 5.95 -33.24 23.28
N ALA A 404 4.83 -33.29 24.00
CA ALA A 404 4.52 -34.37 24.93
C ALA A 404 4.42 -35.72 24.21
N MET A 405 3.78 -35.77 23.05
CA MET A 405 3.71 -36.99 22.23
C MET A 405 5.09 -37.42 21.73
N PHE A 406 5.90 -36.48 21.23
CA PHE A 406 7.27 -36.77 20.82
C PHE A 406 8.08 -37.37 21.97
N VAL A 407 8.12 -36.69 23.11
CA VAL A 407 8.88 -37.14 24.29
C VAL A 407 8.36 -38.47 24.83
N GLY A 408 7.05 -38.67 24.89
CA GLY A 408 6.44 -39.93 25.30
C GLY A 408 6.87 -41.10 24.40
N THR A 409 6.89 -40.89 23.08
CA THR A 409 7.40 -41.89 22.12
C THR A 409 8.90 -42.16 22.31
N ARG A 410 9.72 -41.11 22.52
CA ARG A 410 11.16 -41.28 22.77
C ARG A 410 11.43 -42.08 24.04
N LEU A 411 10.79 -41.72 25.16
CA LEU A 411 10.94 -42.41 26.43
C LEU A 411 10.60 -43.90 26.33
N ARG A 412 9.49 -44.23 25.67
CA ARG A 412 9.05 -45.62 25.49
C ARG A 412 10.04 -46.45 24.67
N LEU A 413 10.60 -45.86 23.61
CA LEU A 413 11.53 -46.56 22.72
C LEU A 413 12.93 -46.71 23.32
N MET A 414 13.42 -45.69 24.01
CA MET A 414 14.84 -45.60 24.39
C MET A 414 15.15 -46.09 25.79
N LEU A 415 14.28 -45.84 26.79
CA LEU A 415 14.63 -46.12 28.18
C LEU A 415 14.93 -47.61 28.44
N PRO A 416 14.13 -48.58 27.95
CA PRO A 416 14.43 -49.99 28.20
C PRO A 416 15.79 -50.46 27.65
N PRO A 417 16.13 -50.27 26.34
CA PRO A 417 17.42 -50.69 25.82
C PRO A 417 18.59 -49.88 26.39
N LEU A 418 18.36 -48.60 26.74
CA LEU A 418 19.37 -47.80 27.42
C LEU A 418 19.69 -48.37 28.80
N LYS A 419 18.68 -48.75 29.58
CA LYS A 419 18.88 -49.36 30.89
C LYS A 419 19.70 -50.65 30.77
N GLU A 420 19.37 -51.52 29.82
CA GLU A 420 20.12 -52.75 29.54
C GLU A 420 21.59 -52.45 29.20
N GLU A 421 21.83 -51.46 28.34
CA GLU A 421 23.18 -51.07 27.93
C GLU A 421 24.00 -50.48 29.09
N LEU A 422 23.39 -49.63 29.93
CA LEU A 422 24.07 -49.06 31.10
C LEU A 422 24.48 -50.15 32.11
N HIS A 423 23.63 -51.15 32.34
CA HIS A 423 23.99 -52.29 33.19
C HIS A 423 25.09 -53.14 32.55
N ARG A 424 25.07 -53.34 31.23
CA ARG A 424 26.14 -54.02 30.49
C ARG A 424 27.47 -53.29 30.65
N VAL A 425 27.47 -51.97 30.50
CA VAL A 425 28.66 -51.12 30.68
C VAL A 425 29.17 -51.20 32.11
N LEU A 426 28.29 -51.17 33.11
CA LEU A 426 28.65 -51.29 34.51
C LEU A 426 29.40 -52.61 34.79
N LEU A 427 28.90 -53.72 34.23
CA LEU A 427 29.50 -55.06 34.41
C LEU A 427 30.77 -55.28 33.59
N ALA A 428 30.99 -54.50 32.53
CA ALA A 428 32.15 -54.63 31.66
C ALA A 428 33.44 -54.01 32.24
N HIS A 429 33.31 -53.05 33.15
CA HIS A 429 34.45 -52.34 33.74
C HIS A 429 34.88 -52.97 35.06
N ALA A 430 36.19 -52.99 35.31
CA ALA A 430 36.78 -53.60 36.50
C ALA A 430 36.61 -52.75 37.77
N THR A 431 36.55 -51.41 37.63
CA THR A 431 36.40 -50.48 38.74
C THR A 431 35.09 -49.69 38.60
N LEU A 432 34.45 -49.37 39.72
CA LEU A 432 33.24 -48.56 39.73
C LEU A 432 33.52 -47.15 39.20
N ALA A 433 34.65 -46.55 39.57
CA ALA A 433 35.05 -45.23 39.09
C ALA A 433 35.14 -45.14 37.56
N ASP A 434 35.72 -46.13 36.89
CA ASP A 434 35.81 -46.16 35.43
C ASP A 434 34.45 -46.42 34.78
N ALA A 435 33.64 -47.30 35.38
CA ALA A 435 32.26 -47.54 34.97
C ALA A 435 31.42 -46.26 35.05
N THR A 436 31.47 -45.55 36.16
CA THR A 436 30.75 -44.29 36.42
C THR A 436 31.18 -43.19 35.44
N ARG A 437 32.50 -43.05 35.17
CA ARG A 437 32.99 -42.10 34.14
C ARG A 437 32.46 -42.47 32.76
N HIS A 438 32.42 -43.75 32.41
CA HIS A 438 31.89 -44.19 31.13
C HIS A 438 30.39 -43.95 31.02
N ILE A 439 29.60 -44.34 32.03
CA ILE A 439 28.15 -44.14 32.10
C ILE A 439 27.80 -42.64 32.03
N ALA A 440 28.53 -41.79 32.77
CA ALA A 440 28.30 -40.34 32.73
C ALA A 440 28.58 -39.75 31.35
N ARG A 441 29.72 -40.10 30.72
CA ARG A 441 30.06 -39.65 29.36
C ARG A 441 29.02 -40.15 28.34
N TYR A 442 28.60 -41.40 28.47
CA TYR A 442 27.62 -42.01 27.58
C TYR A 442 26.23 -41.38 27.74
N GLY A 443 25.78 -41.13 28.97
CA GLY A 443 24.52 -40.43 29.26
C GLY A 443 24.50 -39.01 28.71
N VAL A 444 25.58 -38.24 28.89
CA VAL A 444 25.71 -36.90 28.29
C VAL A 444 25.65 -36.97 26.76
N SER A 445 26.36 -37.92 26.13
CA SER A 445 26.33 -38.12 24.68
C SER A 445 24.90 -38.39 24.17
N ILE A 446 24.15 -39.27 24.84
CA ILE A 446 22.76 -39.56 24.48
C ILE A 446 21.87 -38.32 24.67
N CYS A 447 22.04 -37.58 25.77
CA CYS A 447 21.32 -36.32 25.99
C CYS A 447 21.58 -35.31 24.86
N GLU A 448 22.82 -35.17 24.39
CA GLU A 448 23.14 -34.32 23.24
C GLU A 448 22.47 -34.81 21.95
N MET A 449 22.46 -36.12 21.73
CA MET A 449 21.82 -36.71 20.56
C MET A 449 20.29 -36.53 20.59
N GLU A 450 19.65 -36.66 21.76
CA GLU A 450 18.23 -36.36 21.93
C GLU A 450 17.93 -34.88 21.70
N LEU A 451 18.75 -34.00 22.24
CA LEU A 451 18.63 -32.57 22.04
C LEU A 451 18.67 -32.22 20.54
N ARG A 452 19.64 -32.79 19.81
CA ARG A 452 19.75 -32.61 18.35
C ARG A 452 18.53 -33.15 17.62
N THR A 453 18.03 -34.33 17.99
CA THR A 453 16.82 -34.90 17.37
C THR A 453 15.60 -34.02 17.63
N PHE A 454 15.41 -33.56 18.87
CA PHE A 454 14.31 -32.67 19.25
C PHE A 454 14.28 -31.40 18.40
N TYR A 455 15.44 -30.76 18.19
CA TYR A 455 15.53 -29.53 17.41
C TYR A 455 15.32 -29.69 15.90
N VAL A 456 15.39 -30.90 15.37
CA VAL A 456 14.96 -31.14 13.98
C VAL A 456 13.45 -30.94 13.86
N PHE A 457 12.68 -31.43 14.84
CA PHE A 457 11.22 -31.29 14.87
C PHE A 457 10.79 -29.91 15.37
N PHE A 458 11.46 -29.33 16.37
CA PHE A 458 11.03 -28.10 17.05
C PHE A 458 12.13 -27.03 17.12
N PRO A 459 12.58 -26.47 15.97
CA PRO A 459 13.75 -25.58 15.90
C PRO A 459 13.57 -24.22 16.59
N ARG A 460 12.34 -23.71 16.71
CA ARG A 460 12.06 -22.34 17.18
C ARG A 460 11.43 -22.28 18.58
N ARG A 461 11.38 -23.41 19.28
CA ARG A 461 10.70 -23.51 20.58
C ARG A 461 11.57 -22.95 21.71
N ARG A 462 10.96 -22.15 22.60
CA ARG A 462 11.62 -21.52 23.75
C ARG A 462 11.39 -22.26 25.08
N GLN A 463 10.14 -22.63 25.37
CA GLN A 463 9.77 -23.45 26.53
C GLN A 463 10.07 -24.93 26.24
N LYS A 464 10.55 -25.66 27.26
CA LYS A 464 11.18 -26.99 27.08
C LYS A 464 10.82 -27.98 28.19
N GLU A 465 9.65 -27.84 28.81
CA GLU A 465 9.29 -28.70 29.96
C GLU A 465 9.28 -30.18 29.56
N ALA A 466 8.68 -30.53 28.43
CA ALA A 466 8.67 -31.91 27.94
C ALA A 466 10.10 -32.43 27.67
N LEU A 467 10.96 -31.63 27.04
CA LEU A 467 12.35 -32.00 26.79
C LEU A 467 13.14 -32.15 28.10
N ARG A 468 12.89 -31.29 29.10
CA ARG A 468 13.49 -31.42 30.43
C ARG A 468 13.14 -32.78 31.03
N THR A 469 11.86 -33.17 30.98
CA THR A 469 11.41 -34.50 31.45
C THR A 469 12.13 -35.65 30.75
N LEU A 470 12.38 -35.54 29.44
CA LEU A 470 13.14 -36.54 28.69
C LEU A 470 14.58 -36.66 29.20
N LEU A 471 15.28 -35.54 29.34
CA LEU A 471 16.67 -35.51 29.77
C LEU A 471 16.82 -35.95 31.24
N GLU A 472 15.89 -35.57 32.11
CA GLU A 472 15.83 -36.04 33.49
C GLU A 472 15.62 -37.55 33.58
N ALA A 473 14.75 -38.12 32.75
CA ALA A 473 14.52 -39.57 32.74
C ALA A 473 15.78 -40.35 32.32
N ILE A 474 16.55 -39.84 31.36
CA ILE A 474 17.84 -40.40 30.96
C ILE A 474 18.84 -40.32 32.13
N GLY A 475 18.91 -39.16 32.80
CA GLY A 475 19.75 -38.97 33.98
C GLY A 475 19.38 -39.91 35.14
N ASN A 476 18.08 -40.08 35.41
CA ASN A 476 17.56 -40.98 36.43
C ASN A 476 17.92 -42.44 36.10
N CYS A 477 17.87 -42.86 34.83
CA CYS A 477 18.32 -44.19 34.44
C CYS A 477 19.81 -44.43 34.72
N ALA A 478 20.67 -43.44 34.49
CA ALA A 478 22.08 -43.52 34.86
C ALA A 478 22.27 -43.59 36.38
N TYR A 479 21.54 -42.74 37.12
CA TYR A 479 21.57 -42.73 38.58
C TYR A 479 21.11 -44.07 39.17
N ASP A 480 20.00 -44.62 38.71
CA ASP A 480 19.44 -45.89 39.18
C ASP A 480 20.37 -47.07 38.89
N CYS A 481 21.17 -47.00 37.82
CA CYS A 481 22.18 -48.01 37.50
C CYS A 481 23.39 -47.94 38.46
N MET A 482 23.86 -46.73 38.78
CA MET A 482 25.05 -46.53 39.61
C MET A 482 24.76 -46.55 41.12
N ARG A 483 23.53 -46.28 41.54
CA ARG A 483 23.16 -46.19 42.96
C ARG A 483 23.38 -47.50 43.74
N PRO A 484 22.90 -48.68 43.28
CA PRO A 484 23.12 -49.93 44.01
C PRO A 484 24.60 -50.28 44.25
N PRO A 485 25.50 -50.26 43.24
CA PRO A 485 26.91 -50.57 43.47
C PRO A 485 27.61 -49.49 44.32
N ALA A 486 27.26 -48.22 44.17
CA ALA A 486 27.83 -47.14 44.99
C ALA A 486 27.48 -47.26 46.48
N LEU A 487 26.26 -47.73 46.80
CA LEU A 487 25.85 -48.00 48.18
C LEU A 487 26.46 -49.28 48.76
N ALA A 488 26.93 -50.19 47.90
CA ALA A 488 27.57 -51.44 48.30
C ALA A 488 29.09 -51.31 48.46
N CYS A 489 29.67 -50.13 48.21
CA CYS A 489 31.09 -49.87 48.42
C CYS A 489 31.40 -49.69 49.91
N ASP A 490 32.35 -50.48 50.42
CA ASP A 490 32.76 -50.45 51.82
C ASP A 490 33.85 -49.39 52.12
N SER A 491 34.45 -48.80 51.07
CA SER A 491 35.51 -47.79 51.21
C SER A 491 35.41 -46.67 50.16
N VAL A 492 35.79 -45.45 50.55
CA VAL A 492 35.77 -44.25 49.69
C VAL A 492 36.79 -44.36 48.54
N GLU A 493 37.85 -45.16 48.69
CA GLU A 493 38.87 -45.38 47.66
C GLU A 493 38.36 -46.24 46.48
N GLN A 494 37.21 -46.91 46.65
CA GLN A 494 36.53 -47.71 45.62
C GLN A 494 35.49 -46.90 44.82
N LEU A 495 35.15 -45.69 45.27
CA LEU A 495 34.29 -44.70 44.61
C LEU A 495 35.13 -43.71 43.80
#